data_AF-A0A2I0AN16-F1
#
_entry.id   AF-A0A2I0AN16-F1
#
_cell.length_a   1.000
_cell.length_b   1.000
_cell.length_c   1.000
_cell.angle_alpha   90.00
_cell.angle_beta   90.00
_cell.angle_gamma   90.00
#
_symmetry.space_group_name_H-M   'P 1'
#
loop_
_entity.id
_entity.type
_entity.pdbx_description
1 polymer ?
#
loop_
_entity_poly.entity_id
_entity_poly.type
_entity_poly.pdbx_seq_one_letter_code
_entity_poly.pdbx_strand_id
1 'polypeptide(L)'
;MPPSASHPFLHLLFLVLLVFPGLGAFAAAVGPRRSILRALDEGNGKPDYAVDLNSSSFDNVLNESPASFAIVEFFAHWCPACRNYKPHYEKVARLFNGPNAVHPGIILMARVDCAKKMNTNLCNKFSVGHYPMLLWGPPHKFTLGGWDSKQEKSEIQSIDDGRTAERLLNWINKRIGSSFSLDDDKFENENTLPWNASDPEQIARAIYDVEEATAQAFDIIVDNKRIRKETRVAFIKFFQLLVAHHPSRRCRKGTAGILVNFDDLWPSDYSNNSREGSLSHMQDGARSFSICGKEVPRGYWIFCRGSRNETRGFSCGLWVLLHSLSVRAGDGEAQQTFITICDFIHNFFMCEECRRHFHEMCSSVSTPFETTRAFVLWLWRSHNKVNERLIKVEKELRTEDPRYPKIIWPPKQLCESCSNSTSNQSGGMMPEWNEDEVFKFLVAYYGSTIISSYKDETITSSRKDESVVDDVITSNHAVAVPVGAALAIALASCTFGALACFWRTQQKNRKYLHQLHSLKNV
;
A
#
# COMPACT_ATOMS: atom_id res chain seq x y z
N MET A 1 -92.13 2.91 -38.70
CA MET A 1 -92.03 2.06 -37.50
C MET A 1 -90.88 1.07 -37.70
N PRO A 2 -90.19 0.62 -36.63
CA PRO A 2 -88.74 0.34 -36.63
C PRO A 2 -88.42 -1.19 -36.54
N PRO A 3 -87.15 -1.64 -36.34
CA PRO A 3 -85.84 -0.95 -36.24
C PRO A 3 -84.85 -1.47 -37.33
N SER A 4 -83.50 -1.54 -37.25
CA SER A 4 -82.45 -1.22 -36.24
C SER A 4 -81.05 -1.12 -36.91
N ALA A 5 -80.17 -0.23 -36.43
CA ALA A 5 -78.68 -0.31 -36.48
C ALA A 5 -77.96 -0.32 -37.86
N SER A 6 -76.69 0.11 -38.02
CA SER A 6 -75.79 0.99 -37.23
C SER A 6 -74.53 1.38 -38.06
N HIS A 7 -73.84 2.46 -37.67
CA HIS A 7 -72.49 2.91 -38.12
C HIS A 7 -72.37 3.49 -39.56
N PRO A 8 -71.37 4.34 -39.89
CA PRO A 8 -70.07 4.53 -39.21
C PRO A 8 -69.49 5.96 -39.02
N PHE A 9 -68.40 6.00 -38.22
CA PHE A 9 -67.18 6.84 -38.25
C PHE A 9 -67.16 8.40 -38.35
N LEU A 10 -66.29 8.93 -37.47
CA LEU A 10 -65.34 10.07 -37.61
C LEU A 10 -65.79 11.53 -37.37
N HIS A 11 -64.79 12.32 -36.90
CA HIS A 11 -64.78 13.76 -36.56
C HIS A 11 -65.35 14.12 -35.16
N LEU A 12 -64.76 15.03 -34.37
CA LEU A 12 -63.43 15.65 -34.38
C LEU A 12 -63.14 16.18 -32.95
N LEU A 13 -61.86 16.22 -32.59
CA LEU A 13 -61.27 16.84 -31.38
C LEU A 13 -61.96 18.13 -30.89
N PHE A 14 -62.29 18.25 -29.59
CA PHE A 14 -62.30 19.55 -28.90
C PHE A 14 -62.03 19.42 -27.38
N LEU A 15 -61.32 20.40 -26.82
CA LEU A 15 -60.89 20.47 -25.42
C LEU A 15 -62.04 20.83 -24.48
N VAL A 16 -62.00 20.36 -23.22
CA VAL A 16 -62.03 21.19 -21.98
C VAL A 16 -61.40 20.40 -20.82
N LEU A 17 -60.43 21.00 -20.13
CA LEU A 17 -60.04 20.65 -18.74
C LEU A 17 -60.80 21.58 -17.79
N LEU A 18 -61.41 21.07 -16.70
CA LEU A 18 -61.60 21.79 -15.41
C LEU A 18 -62.21 20.86 -14.32
N VAL A 19 -61.38 20.53 -13.31
CA VAL A 19 -61.68 20.39 -11.85
C VAL A 19 -62.74 19.38 -11.32
N PHE A 20 -62.22 18.27 -10.76
CA PHE A 20 -62.55 17.50 -9.53
C PHE A 20 -63.80 17.83 -8.65
N PRO A 21 -64.37 16.87 -7.85
CA PRO A 21 -63.70 15.67 -7.28
C PRO A 21 -64.51 14.33 -7.23
N GLY A 22 -63.80 13.21 -6.99
CA GLY A 22 -64.38 12.02 -6.33
C GLY A 22 -64.22 10.65 -7.04
N LEU A 23 -63.55 9.72 -6.34
CA LEU A 23 -63.52 8.25 -6.53
C LEU A 23 -63.34 7.66 -7.95
N GLY A 24 -62.13 7.17 -8.23
CA GLY A 24 -61.86 6.27 -9.35
C GLY A 24 -60.41 5.77 -9.37
N ALA A 25 -60.23 4.47 -9.10
CA ALA A 25 -58.99 3.67 -9.14
C ALA A 25 -57.67 4.35 -9.59
N PHE A 26 -56.68 4.40 -8.69
CA PHE A 26 -55.27 4.53 -9.06
C PHE A 26 -54.81 3.27 -9.80
N ALA A 27 -55.04 3.21 -11.11
CA ALA A 27 -54.30 2.34 -12.01
C ALA A 27 -52.87 2.91 -12.13
N ALA A 28 -52.01 2.59 -11.15
CA ALA A 28 -50.59 2.85 -11.26
C ALA A 28 -50.06 2.10 -12.48
N ALA A 29 -49.73 2.84 -13.55
CA ALA A 29 -49.08 2.26 -14.71
C ALA A 29 -47.73 1.70 -14.25
N VAL A 30 -47.63 0.36 -14.22
CA VAL A 30 -46.40 -0.36 -13.90
C VAL A 30 -45.44 -0.20 -15.07
N GLY A 31 -44.78 0.96 -15.12
CA GLY A 31 -43.61 1.15 -15.95
C GLY A 31 -42.53 0.15 -15.52
N PRO A 32 -41.75 -0.42 -16.46
CA PRO A 32 -40.79 -1.46 -16.14
C PRO A 32 -39.76 -0.93 -15.13
N ARG A 33 -39.54 -1.71 -14.05
CA ARG A 33 -38.55 -1.43 -12.99
C ARG A 33 -37.23 -0.97 -13.63
N ARG A 34 -36.92 0.32 -13.52
CA ARG A 34 -35.63 0.86 -13.99
C ARG A 34 -34.53 0.34 -13.07
N SER A 35 -33.86 -0.70 -13.57
CA SER A 35 -32.72 -1.36 -12.95
C SER A 35 -31.67 -0.37 -12.44
N ILE A 36 -31.41 -0.39 -11.13
CA ILE A 36 -30.38 0.41 -10.43
C ILE A 36 -29.00 -0.25 -10.61
N LEU A 37 -28.68 -0.60 -11.86
CA LEU A 37 -27.42 -1.20 -12.31
C LEU A 37 -26.81 -0.39 -13.47
N ARG A 38 -27.17 0.90 -13.59
CA ARG A 38 -26.60 1.80 -14.60
C ARG A 38 -26.01 3.08 -13.99
N ALA A 39 -24.67 3.07 -14.01
CA ALA A 39 -23.74 4.19 -14.08
C ALA A 39 -23.53 5.09 -12.84
N LEU A 40 -22.31 5.00 -12.29
CA LEU A 40 -21.31 6.07 -12.08
C LEU A 40 -19.93 5.37 -12.05
N ASP A 41 -18.81 5.83 -12.62
CA ASP A 41 -18.53 6.75 -13.73
C ASP A 41 -17.13 6.38 -14.33
N GLU A 42 -16.70 7.04 -15.41
CA GLU A 42 -15.59 6.68 -16.31
C GLU A 42 -14.20 6.38 -15.68
N GLY A 43 -13.61 5.27 -16.14
CA GLY A 43 -12.20 4.90 -15.96
C GLY A 43 -11.93 3.61 -16.76
N ASN A 44 -10.77 3.51 -17.43
CA ASN A 44 -10.50 2.48 -18.45
C ASN A 44 -10.22 1.07 -17.87
N GLY A 45 -11.21 0.45 -17.23
CA GLY A 45 -11.17 -0.90 -16.66
C GLY A 45 -12.56 -1.56 -16.59
N LYS A 46 -12.61 -2.89 -16.50
CA LYS A 46 -13.87 -3.65 -16.34
C LYS A 46 -14.56 -3.25 -15.02
N PRO A 47 -15.89 -3.06 -15.00
CA PRO A 47 -16.64 -2.78 -13.77
C PRO A 47 -16.62 -3.99 -12.83
N ASP A 48 -16.62 -3.72 -11.51
CA ASP A 48 -16.77 -4.74 -10.47
C ASP A 48 -18.18 -5.37 -10.50
N TYR A 49 -18.30 -6.62 -10.05
CA TYR A 49 -19.59 -7.32 -9.93
C TYR A 49 -20.26 -7.01 -8.59
N ALA A 50 -19.48 -6.86 -7.52
CA ALA A 50 -19.99 -6.48 -6.22
C ALA A 50 -20.40 -4.99 -6.19
N VAL A 51 -21.47 -4.68 -5.44
CA VAL A 51 -21.97 -3.30 -5.35
C VAL A 51 -21.23 -2.54 -4.24
N ASP A 52 -20.41 -1.56 -4.63
CA ASP A 52 -19.77 -0.63 -3.67
C ASP A 52 -20.83 0.33 -3.08
N LEU A 53 -21.02 0.23 -1.76
CA LEU A 53 -21.94 1.04 -0.96
C LEU A 53 -21.18 2.07 -0.11
N ASN A 54 -21.89 3.14 0.23
CA ASN A 54 -21.42 4.18 1.15
C ASN A 54 -22.60 4.69 2.00
N SER A 55 -22.32 5.53 3.00
CA SER A 55 -23.34 6.03 3.94
C SER A 55 -24.57 6.72 3.32
N SER A 56 -24.53 7.18 2.06
CA SER A 56 -25.72 7.73 1.38
C SER A 56 -26.47 6.72 0.50
N SER A 57 -25.84 5.62 0.08
CA SER A 57 -26.46 4.58 -0.75
C SER A 57 -26.87 3.31 0.00
N PHE A 58 -26.27 3.05 1.17
CA PHE A 58 -26.38 1.79 1.90
C PHE A 58 -27.83 1.35 2.17
N ASP A 59 -28.62 2.19 2.86
CA ASP A 59 -29.98 1.81 3.27
C ASP A 59 -30.93 1.68 2.06
N ASN A 60 -30.80 2.54 1.05
CA ASN A 60 -31.65 2.50 -0.14
C ASN A 60 -31.42 1.23 -0.96
N VAL A 61 -30.16 0.91 -1.29
CA VAL A 61 -29.83 -0.28 -2.09
C VAL A 61 -30.20 -1.58 -1.37
N LEU A 62 -30.04 -1.63 -0.04
CA LEU A 62 -30.41 -2.82 0.74
C LEU A 62 -31.93 -2.98 0.90
N ASN A 63 -32.70 -1.89 1.05
CA ASN A 63 -34.16 -1.97 1.12
C ASN A 63 -34.82 -2.27 -0.24
N GLU A 64 -34.25 -1.79 -1.35
CA GLU A 64 -34.79 -1.98 -2.70
C GLU A 64 -34.32 -3.28 -3.37
N SER A 65 -33.33 -3.96 -2.78
CA SER A 65 -32.82 -5.24 -3.29
C SER A 65 -33.89 -6.33 -3.27
N PRO A 66 -34.15 -7.01 -4.40
CA PRO A 66 -35.03 -8.18 -4.43
C PRO A 66 -34.37 -9.46 -3.90
N ALA A 67 -33.10 -9.40 -3.45
CA ALA A 67 -32.37 -10.58 -3.01
C ALA A 67 -32.85 -11.10 -1.65
N SER A 68 -32.96 -12.41 -1.50
CA SER A 68 -33.34 -13.05 -0.24
C SER A 68 -32.36 -12.75 0.90
N PHE A 69 -31.07 -12.59 0.56
CA PHE A 69 -29.99 -12.33 1.51
C PHE A 69 -28.99 -11.31 0.94
N ALA A 70 -28.17 -10.71 1.80
CA ALA A 70 -27.00 -9.95 1.44
C ALA A 70 -25.76 -10.45 2.20
N ILE A 71 -24.61 -10.44 1.53
CA ILE A 71 -23.29 -10.41 2.19
C ILE A 71 -22.74 -9.00 2.02
N VAL A 72 -22.28 -8.39 3.10
CA VAL A 72 -21.58 -7.10 3.06
C VAL A 72 -20.12 -7.31 3.47
N GLU A 73 -19.18 -7.04 2.57
CA GLU A 73 -17.75 -6.91 2.87
C GLU A 73 -17.47 -5.51 3.40
N PHE A 74 -17.24 -5.37 4.71
CA PHE A 74 -16.64 -4.18 5.28
C PHE A 74 -15.13 -4.28 5.09
N PHE A 75 -14.57 -3.35 4.30
CA PHE A 75 -13.19 -3.41 3.84
C PHE A 75 -12.51 -2.04 3.96
N ALA A 76 -11.21 -2.01 3.67
CA ALA A 76 -10.47 -0.77 3.46
C ALA A 76 -9.70 -0.88 2.14
N HIS A 77 -9.80 0.10 1.24
CA HIS A 77 -9.09 0.06 -0.06
C HIS A 77 -7.56 -0.10 0.08
N TRP A 78 -6.97 0.42 1.17
CA TRP A 78 -5.54 0.29 1.47
C TRP A 78 -5.15 -1.06 2.11
N CYS A 79 -6.09 -1.87 2.57
CA CYS A 79 -5.84 -3.12 3.29
C CYS A 79 -5.42 -4.26 2.33
N PRO A 80 -4.22 -4.86 2.48
CA PRO A 80 -3.75 -5.92 1.58
C PRO A 80 -4.61 -7.18 1.63
N ALA A 81 -5.07 -7.60 2.83
CA ALA A 81 -5.97 -8.75 2.96
C ALA A 81 -7.28 -8.53 2.18
N CYS A 82 -7.80 -7.30 2.19
CA CYS A 82 -9.00 -6.88 1.48
C CYS A 82 -8.78 -6.83 -0.03
N ARG A 83 -7.63 -6.32 -0.49
CA ARG A 83 -7.27 -6.34 -1.92
C ARG A 83 -7.07 -7.75 -2.46
N ASN A 84 -6.46 -8.65 -1.67
CA ASN A 84 -6.30 -10.05 -2.03
C ASN A 84 -7.63 -10.81 -1.97
N TYR A 85 -8.51 -10.41 -1.06
CA TYR A 85 -9.83 -11.00 -0.91
C TYR A 85 -10.84 -10.53 -1.97
N LYS A 86 -10.73 -9.27 -2.44
CA LYS A 86 -11.63 -8.71 -3.46
C LYS A 86 -11.76 -9.65 -4.68
N PRO A 87 -10.71 -10.15 -5.35
CA PRO A 87 -10.86 -11.13 -6.43
C PRO A 87 -11.66 -12.40 -6.07
N HIS A 88 -11.54 -12.88 -4.83
CA HIS A 88 -12.34 -14.01 -4.35
C HIS A 88 -13.81 -13.63 -4.13
N TYR A 89 -14.05 -12.44 -3.57
CA TYR A 89 -15.38 -11.89 -3.37
C TYR A 89 -16.08 -11.58 -4.70
N GLU A 90 -15.39 -10.98 -5.66
CA GLU A 90 -15.86 -10.70 -7.03
C GLU A 90 -16.18 -11.99 -7.82
N LYS A 91 -15.36 -13.04 -7.67
CA LYS A 91 -15.65 -14.36 -8.27
C LYS A 91 -17.00 -14.91 -7.82
N VAL A 92 -17.33 -14.75 -6.53
CA VAL A 92 -18.63 -15.16 -5.98
C VAL A 92 -19.73 -14.15 -6.32
N ALA A 93 -19.42 -12.84 -6.35
CA ALA A 93 -20.36 -11.80 -6.77
C ALA A 93 -20.84 -11.98 -8.22
N ARG A 94 -19.97 -12.41 -9.14
CA ARG A 94 -20.32 -12.79 -10.52
C ARG A 94 -21.47 -13.81 -10.60
N LEU A 95 -21.60 -14.70 -9.61
CA LEU A 95 -22.66 -15.72 -9.61
C LEU A 95 -24.05 -15.15 -9.29
N PHE A 96 -24.14 -14.05 -8.54
CA PHE A 96 -25.40 -13.54 -7.99
C PHE A 96 -25.78 -12.10 -8.41
N ASN A 97 -24.79 -11.27 -8.76
CA ASN A 97 -24.97 -9.86 -9.09
C ASN A 97 -24.91 -9.58 -10.60
N GLY A 98 -25.76 -8.65 -11.04
CA GLY A 98 -25.76 -8.13 -12.41
C GLY A 98 -26.67 -8.91 -13.37
N PRO A 99 -26.87 -8.39 -14.59
CA PRO A 99 -27.84 -8.95 -15.55
C PRO A 99 -27.41 -10.30 -16.16
N ASN A 100 -26.14 -10.66 -16.05
CA ASN A 100 -25.54 -11.87 -16.61
C ASN A 100 -25.14 -12.89 -15.53
N ALA A 101 -25.57 -12.69 -14.28
CA ALA A 101 -25.34 -13.65 -13.19
C ALA A 101 -26.01 -15.01 -13.51
N VAL A 102 -25.37 -16.10 -13.09
CA VAL A 102 -25.90 -17.47 -13.25
C VAL A 102 -27.08 -17.72 -12.30
N HIS A 103 -27.06 -17.11 -11.12
CA HIS A 103 -28.03 -17.26 -10.04
C HIS A 103 -28.52 -15.89 -9.52
N PRO A 104 -29.11 -15.05 -10.40
CA PRO A 104 -29.47 -13.68 -10.04
C PRO A 104 -30.53 -13.62 -8.94
N GLY A 105 -30.38 -12.67 -8.01
CA GLY A 105 -31.41 -12.37 -7.00
C GLY A 105 -31.50 -13.35 -5.82
N ILE A 106 -30.54 -14.26 -5.64
CA ILE A 106 -30.46 -15.07 -4.41
C ILE A 106 -29.71 -14.32 -3.31
N ILE A 107 -28.55 -13.72 -3.64
CA ILE A 107 -27.66 -13.02 -2.72
C ILE A 107 -27.25 -11.69 -3.35
N LEU A 108 -27.40 -10.58 -2.61
CA LEU A 108 -26.75 -9.32 -2.96
C LEU A 108 -25.33 -9.32 -2.37
N MET A 109 -24.32 -9.24 -3.24
CA MET A 109 -22.93 -9.11 -2.84
C MET A 109 -22.54 -7.63 -2.85
N ALA A 110 -22.28 -7.05 -1.69
CA ALA A 110 -22.05 -5.62 -1.51
C ALA A 110 -20.80 -5.33 -0.66
N ARG A 111 -20.20 -4.16 -0.83
CA ARG A 111 -18.90 -3.83 -0.23
C ARG A 111 -18.93 -2.40 0.34
N VAL A 112 -18.37 -2.16 1.52
CA VAL A 112 -18.30 -0.85 2.16
C VAL A 112 -16.85 -0.51 2.50
N ASP A 113 -16.32 0.53 1.87
CA ASP A 113 -14.96 1.02 2.11
C ASP A 113 -14.91 1.89 3.37
N CYS A 114 -14.65 1.26 4.51
CA CYS A 114 -14.53 1.89 5.83
C CYS A 114 -13.34 2.83 5.96
N ALA A 115 -12.38 2.81 5.02
CA ALA A 115 -11.30 3.78 4.98
C ALA A 115 -11.73 5.17 4.47
N LYS A 116 -12.89 5.28 3.80
CA LYS A 116 -13.46 6.59 3.42
C LYS A 116 -14.13 7.22 4.64
N LYS A 117 -13.76 8.47 4.96
CA LYS A 117 -14.30 9.25 6.10
C LYS A 117 -15.84 9.32 6.14
N MET A 118 -16.50 9.33 4.99
CA MET A 118 -17.97 9.28 4.90
C MET A 118 -18.58 7.99 5.50
N ASN A 119 -17.84 6.89 5.49
CA ASN A 119 -18.28 5.56 5.94
C ASN A 119 -17.93 5.26 7.40
N THR A 120 -17.22 6.14 8.11
CA THR A 120 -16.78 5.89 9.50
C THR A 120 -17.96 5.60 10.44
N ASN A 121 -19.03 6.39 10.38
CA ASN A 121 -20.22 6.15 11.22
C ASN A 121 -20.94 4.85 10.84
N LEU A 122 -20.97 4.51 9.54
CA LEU A 122 -21.57 3.27 9.03
C LEU A 122 -20.79 2.05 9.54
N CYS A 123 -19.45 2.05 9.45
CA CYS A 123 -18.65 0.92 9.93
C CYS A 123 -18.62 0.80 11.46
N ASN A 124 -18.72 1.93 12.18
CA ASN A 124 -18.91 1.93 13.62
C ASN A 124 -20.28 1.34 14.02
N LYS A 125 -21.36 1.63 13.26
CA LYS A 125 -22.71 1.03 13.46
C LYS A 125 -22.68 -0.50 13.37
N PHE A 126 -21.75 -1.09 12.62
CA PHE A 126 -21.58 -2.54 12.46
C PHE A 126 -20.40 -3.13 13.27
N SER A 127 -19.85 -2.40 14.24
CA SER A 127 -18.76 -2.85 15.12
C SER A 127 -17.57 -3.47 14.36
N VAL A 128 -17.20 -2.90 13.20
CA VAL A 128 -16.19 -3.46 12.31
C VAL A 128 -14.80 -3.39 12.96
N GLY A 129 -14.35 -4.51 13.54
CA GLY A 129 -13.11 -4.59 14.31
C GLY A 129 -11.87 -5.06 13.52
N HIS A 130 -12.05 -5.55 12.29
CA HIS A 130 -10.99 -6.02 11.41
C HIS A 130 -11.41 -5.91 9.94
N TYR A 131 -10.46 -6.10 9.01
CA TYR A 131 -10.74 -6.08 7.57
C TYR A 131 -10.00 -7.23 6.84
N PRO A 132 -10.61 -7.83 5.79
CA PRO A 132 -12.02 -7.71 5.44
C PRO A 132 -12.89 -8.39 6.50
N MET A 133 -14.06 -7.82 6.78
CA MET A 133 -15.05 -8.39 7.69
C MET A 133 -16.35 -8.60 6.94
N LEU A 134 -16.92 -9.80 7.06
CA LEU A 134 -18.09 -10.23 6.31
C LEU A 134 -19.28 -10.38 7.23
N LEU A 135 -20.37 -9.69 6.92
CA LEU A 135 -21.66 -9.86 7.58
C LEU A 135 -22.70 -10.40 6.59
N TRP A 136 -23.50 -11.37 7.03
CA TRP A 136 -24.59 -11.99 6.28
C TRP A 136 -25.93 -11.77 6.97
N GLY A 137 -26.99 -11.49 6.21
CA GLY A 137 -28.36 -11.48 6.71
C GLY A 137 -29.38 -11.08 5.63
N PRO A 138 -30.68 -11.01 5.96
CA PRO A 138 -31.68 -10.43 5.07
C PRO A 138 -31.36 -8.94 4.82
N PRO A 139 -31.47 -8.41 3.58
CA PRO A 139 -31.02 -7.03 3.27
C PRO A 139 -31.65 -5.95 4.16
N HIS A 140 -32.96 -6.05 4.40
CA HIS A 140 -33.70 -5.13 5.27
C HIS A 140 -33.28 -5.16 6.76
N LYS A 141 -32.52 -6.17 7.22
CA LYS A 141 -32.03 -6.22 8.61
C LYS A 141 -30.82 -5.31 8.83
N PHE A 142 -30.02 -5.08 7.79
CA PHE A 142 -28.90 -4.12 7.82
C PHE A 142 -29.38 -2.67 7.95
N THR A 143 -30.59 -2.34 7.49
CA THR A 143 -31.12 -0.98 7.57
C THR A 143 -31.74 -0.71 8.95
N LEU A 144 -32.49 -1.68 9.48
CA LEU A 144 -33.21 -1.61 10.77
C LEU A 144 -32.34 -1.47 12.04
N GLY A 145 -31.04 -1.78 12.00
CA GLY A 145 -30.19 -1.74 13.20
C GLY A 145 -28.70 -1.82 12.90
N GLY A 146 -27.89 -1.60 13.94
CA GLY A 146 -26.45 -1.90 13.93
C GLY A 146 -26.16 -3.33 14.36
N TRP A 147 -24.88 -3.71 14.36
CA TRP A 147 -24.41 -5.04 14.76
C TRP A 147 -23.29 -4.94 15.80
N ASP A 148 -23.31 -5.84 16.79
CA ASP A 148 -22.28 -6.03 17.82
C ASP A 148 -22.11 -7.54 18.02
N SER A 149 -20.86 -8.00 18.11
CA SER A 149 -20.51 -9.41 18.30
C SER A 149 -21.02 -10.02 19.60
N LYS A 150 -21.47 -9.18 20.56
CA LYS A 150 -22.09 -9.61 21.83
C LYS A 150 -23.58 -9.93 21.74
N GLN A 151 -24.24 -9.69 20.60
CA GLN A 151 -25.67 -9.95 20.44
C GLN A 151 -25.94 -11.40 20.01
N GLU A 152 -26.13 -12.29 20.99
CA GLU A 152 -26.39 -13.74 20.77
C GLU A 152 -27.62 -14.08 19.90
N LYS A 153 -28.47 -13.11 19.55
CA LYS A 153 -29.70 -13.30 18.75
C LYS A 153 -29.84 -12.33 17.58
N SER A 154 -28.73 -11.91 16.98
CA SER A 154 -28.78 -11.13 15.74
C SER A 154 -29.12 -12.01 14.52
N GLU A 155 -30.04 -11.54 13.67
CA GLU A 155 -30.27 -12.13 12.34
C GLU A 155 -29.12 -11.85 11.35
N ILE A 156 -28.24 -10.90 11.70
CA ILE A 156 -26.98 -10.64 10.99
C ILE A 156 -25.86 -11.46 11.67
N GLN A 157 -25.13 -12.24 10.88
CA GLN A 157 -24.07 -13.15 11.34
C GLN A 157 -22.73 -12.81 10.70
N SER A 158 -21.62 -13.00 11.41
CA SER A 158 -20.28 -12.90 10.81
C SER A 158 -19.94 -14.16 9.99
N ILE A 159 -19.11 -13.99 8.95
CA ILE A 159 -18.54 -15.09 8.16
C ILE A 159 -17.03 -15.16 8.40
N ASP A 160 -16.60 -15.84 9.46
CA ASP A 160 -15.18 -15.84 9.87
C ASP A 160 -14.28 -16.73 8.98
N ASP A 161 -14.89 -17.73 8.31
CA ASP A 161 -14.21 -18.73 7.46
C ASP A 161 -14.10 -18.30 5.98
N GLY A 162 -14.83 -17.27 5.56
CA GLY A 162 -15.10 -16.94 4.15
C GLY A 162 -13.93 -16.42 3.30
N ARG A 163 -12.67 -16.71 3.65
CA ARG A 163 -11.44 -16.05 3.19
C ARG A 163 -10.97 -16.37 1.76
N THR A 164 -11.62 -17.30 1.07
CA THR A 164 -11.40 -17.56 -0.38
C THR A 164 -12.75 -17.73 -1.06
N ALA A 165 -12.77 -17.75 -2.40
CA ALA A 165 -14.01 -17.86 -3.18
C ALA A 165 -14.69 -19.22 -2.91
N GLU A 166 -13.88 -20.27 -2.83
CA GLU A 166 -14.28 -21.65 -2.57
C GLU A 166 -14.82 -21.78 -1.14
N ARG A 167 -14.18 -21.15 -0.15
CA ARG A 167 -14.64 -21.17 1.26
C ARG A 167 -15.92 -20.37 1.43
N LEU A 168 -16.02 -19.19 0.81
CA LEU A 168 -17.22 -18.37 0.83
C LEU A 168 -18.40 -19.07 0.14
N LEU A 169 -18.19 -19.64 -1.04
CA LEU A 169 -19.24 -20.36 -1.78
C LEU A 169 -19.66 -21.64 -1.06
N ASN A 170 -18.73 -22.39 -0.46
CA ASN A 170 -19.05 -23.54 0.38
C ASN A 170 -19.83 -23.14 1.65
N TRP A 171 -19.52 -21.98 2.25
CA TRP A 171 -20.28 -21.46 3.39
C TRP A 171 -21.70 -21.08 2.97
N ILE A 172 -21.86 -20.39 1.84
CA ILE A 172 -23.16 -20.05 1.23
C ILE A 172 -23.97 -21.34 0.97
N ASN A 173 -23.39 -22.30 0.23
CA ASN A 173 -24.01 -23.58 -0.10
C ASN A 173 -24.52 -24.31 1.15
N LYS A 174 -23.71 -24.37 2.22
CA LYS A 174 -24.11 -24.95 3.52
C LYS A 174 -25.21 -24.16 4.21
N ARG A 175 -25.23 -22.83 4.10
CA ARG A 175 -26.22 -21.97 4.78
C ARG A 175 -27.60 -21.99 4.14
N ILE A 176 -27.69 -22.12 2.82
CA ILE A 176 -28.97 -22.10 2.09
C ILE A 176 -29.34 -23.44 1.43
N GLY A 177 -28.59 -24.52 1.72
CA GLY A 177 -28.88 -25.86 1.19
C GLY A 177 -28.72 -25.98 -0.33
N SER A 178 -27.75 -25.26 -0.90
CA SER A 178 -27.50 -25.17 -2.35
C SER A 178 -26.15 -25.79 -2.75
N SER A 179 -25.87 -25.84 -4.06
CA SER A 179 -24.68 -26.49 -4.63
C SER A 179 -24.12 -25.73 -5.85
N PHE A 180 -23.89 -24.42 -5.70
CA PHE A 180 -23.28 -23.59 -6.75
C PHE A 180 -21.79 -23.93 -6.95
N SER A 181 -21.27 -23.75 -8.16
CA SER A 181 -19.85 -23.93 -8.51
C SER A 181 -19.17 -22.60 -8.90
N LEU A 182 -17.84 -22.57 -8.85
CA LEU A 182 -17.06 -21.48 -9.45
C LEU A 182 -16.81 -21.72 -10.95
N ASP A 183 -16.90 -22.98 -11.39
CA ASP A 183 -16.75 -23.42 -12.78
C ASP A 183 -18.06 -23.28 -13.59
N ASP A 184 -19.08 -22.62 -13.02
CA ASP A 184 -20.31 -22.21 -13.70
C ASP A 184 -20.00 -21.05 -14.66
N ASP A 185 -19.23 -21.38 -15.70
CA ASP A 185 -18.40 -20.41 -16.41
C ASP A 185 -19.02 -19.89 -17.72
N LYS A 186 -18.93 -18.57 -17.89
CA LYS A 186 -19.02 -17.94 -19.20
C LYS A 186 -18.22 -16.62 -19.19
N PHE A 187 -16.91 -16.67 -19.48
CA PHE A 187 -16.35 -15.85 -20.56
C PHE A 187 -14.94 -16.26 -21.01
N GLU A 188 -14.57 -15.70 -22.16
CA GLU A 188 -13.49 -16.07 -23.06
C GLU A 188 -12.09 -15.57 -22.66
N ASN A 189 -11.09 -16.10 -23.39
CA ASN A 189 -9.71 -15.63 -23.41
C ASN A 189 -9.59 -14.12 -23.68
N GLU A 190 -8.65 -13.45 -22.99
CA GLU A 190 -8.17 -12.13 -23.41
C GLU A 190 -6.64 -12.05 -23.27
N ASN A 191 -5.94 -12.59 -24.28
CA ASN A 191 -4.48 -12.48 -24.40
C ASN A 191 -4.09 -11.05 -24.79
N THR A 192 -3.39 -10.34 -23.90
CA THR A 192 -2.71 -9.08 -24.22
C THR A 192 -1.21 -9.17 -23.94
N LEU A 193 -0.49 -9.44 -25.03
CA LEU A 193 0.90 -9.10 -25.42
C LEU A 193 2.09 -9.46 -24.49
N PRO A 194 3.28 -9.72 -25.08
CA PRO A 194 4.38 -10.41 -24.38
C PRO A 194 5.19 -9.50 -23.47
N TRP A 195 5.65 -10.06 -22.35
CA TRP A 195 6.65 -9.44 -21.48
C TRP A 195 8.05 -9.94 -21.87
N ASN A 196 9.01 -9.02 -22.00
CA ASN A 196 10.43 -9.37 -22.13
C ASN A 196 11.16 -8.96 -20.84
N ALA A 197 11.64 -9.96 -20.10
CA ALA A 197 12.38 -9.80 -18.84
C ALA A 197 13.77 -9.17 -19.00
N SER A 198 14.26 -9.06 -20.24
CA SER A 198 15.65 -8.68 -20.57
C SER A 198 15.83 -7.20 -20.88
N ASP A 199 14.78 -6.39 -20.77
CA ASP A 199 14.77 -4.97 -21.17
C ASP A 199 15.24 -4.04 -20.01
N PRO A 200 16.39 -3.36 -20.16
CA PRO A 200 16.91 -2.45 -19.13
C PRO A 200 16.09 -1.18 -18.92
N GLU A 201 15.24 -0.76 -19.87
CA GLU A 201 14.40 0.44 -19.68
C GLU A 201 13.31 0.23 -18.62
N GLN A 202 12.93 -1.03 -18.36
CA GLN A 202 11.89 -1.33 -17.37
C GLN A 202 12.33 -1.05 -15.94
N ILE A 203 13.58 -1.33 -15.56
CA ILE A 203 14.07 -1.07 -14.20
C ILE A 203 14.24 0.44 -13.92
N ALA A 204 14.51 1.27 -14.94
CA ALA A 204 14.54 2.73 -14.80
C ALA A 204 13.18 3.33 -14.37
N ARG A 205 12.06 2.61 -14.64
CA ARG A 205 10.72 2.98 -14.19
C ARG A 205 10.38 2.48 -12.79
N ALA A 206 11.20 1.61 -12.21
CA ALA A 206 11.01 1.11 -10.84
C ALA A 206 11.21 2.19 -9.76
N ILE A 207 11.73 3.38 -10.11
CA ILE A 207 11.78 4.52 -9.18
C ILE A 207 10.40 4.86 -8.61
N TYR A 208 9.35 4.81 -9.43
CA TYR A 208 7.97 5.10 -9.01
C TYR A 208 7.45 4.02 -8.04
N ASP A 209 7.81 2.75 -8.28
CA ASP A 209 7.48 1.64 -7.38
C ASP A 209 8.23 1.71 -6.06
N VAL A 210 9.48 2.20 -6.07
CA VAL A 210 10.28 2.44 -4.87
C VAL A 210 9.71 3.63 -4.06
N GLU A 211 9.26 4.70 -4.73
CA GLU A 211 8.57 5.82 -4.09
C GLU A 211 7.24 5.37 -3.44
N GLU A 212 6.42 4.60 -4.16
CA GLU A 212 5.16 4.07 -3.65
C GLU A 212 5.38 3.04 -2.52
N ALA A 213 6.38 2.16 -2.64
CA ALA A 213 6.72 1.23 -1.56
C ALA A 213 7.21 1.96 -0.30
N THR A 214 8.02 3.01 -0.43
CA THR A 214 8.46 3.84 0.71
C THR A 214 7.27 4.57 1.35
N ALA A 215 6.38 5.16 0.55
CA ALA A 215 5.19 5.84 1.05
C ALA A 215 4.23 4.85 1.74
N GLN A 216 3.90 3.73 1.10
CA GLN A 216 3.05 2.69 1.66
C GLN A 216 3.62 2.05 2.92
N ALA A 217 4.95 1.85 3.01
CA ALA A 217 5.59 1.36 4.23
C ALA A 217 5.42 2.34 5.40
N PHE A 218 5.58 3.65 5.15
CA PHE A 218 5.35 4.67 6.17
C PHE A 218 3.89 4.71 6.63
N ASP A 219 2.93 4.75 5.69
CA ASP A 219 1.49 4.76 6.01
C ASP A 219 1.12 3.56 6.90
N ILE A 220 1.56 2.35 6.52
CA ILE A 220 1.34 1.11 7.27
C ILE A 220 1.90 1.22 8.70
N ILE A 221 3.10 1.76 8.88
CA ILE A 221 3.75 1.90 10.20
C ILE A 221 2.97 2.86 11.10
N VAL A 222 2.53 3.99 10.55
CA VAL A 222 1.79 5.03 11.28
C VAL A 222 0.37 4.56 11.62
N ASP A 223 -0.38 4.03 10.67
CA ASP A 223 -1.76 3.59 10.90
C ASP A 223 -1.84 2.39 11.86
N ASN A 224 -0.86 1.47 11.82
CA ASN A 224 -0.78 0.34 12.74
C ASN A 224 -0.13 0.67 14.10
N LYS A 225 0.14 1.95 14.41
CA LYS A 225 0.73 2.42 15.68
C LYS A 225 1.99 1.62 16.07
N ARG A 226 2.87 1.39 15.10
CA ARG A 226 4.10 0.58 15.25
C ARG A 226 5.29 1.38 15.79
N ILE A 227 5.23 2.71 15.80
CA ILE A 227 6.22 3.58 16.44
C ILE A 227 5.91 3.63 17.94
N ARG A 228 6.74 2.95 18.73
CA ARG A 228 6.61 2.76 20.18
C ARG A 228 7.97 2.96 20.85
N LYS A 229 8.02 2.94 22.18
CA LYS A 229 9.27 3.17 22.94
C LYS A 229 10.38 2.19 22.54
N GLU A 230 10.02 0.93 22.33
CA GLU A 230 10.91 -0.17 21.94
C GLU A 230 11.35 -0.12 20.47
N THR A 231 10.49 0.34 19.55
CA THR A 231 10.79 0.40 18.11
C THR A 231 11.32 1.76 17.64
N ARG A 232 11.25 2.80 18.48
CA ARG A 232 11.61 4.20 18.16
C ARG A 232 12.98 4.32 17.50
N VAL A 233 14.00 3.70 18.08
CA VAL A 233 15.40 3.80 17.62
C VAL A 233 15.57 3.13 16.25
N ALA A 234 14.94 1.97 16.03
CA ALA A 234 14.96 1.29 14.74
C ALA A 234 14.29 2.15 13.63
N PHE A 235 13.18 2.81 13.97
CA PHE A 235 12.50 3.72 13.05
C PHE A 235 13.37 4.93 12.67
N ILE A 236 13.97 5.61 13.67
CA ILE A 236 14.89 6.74 13.46
C ILE A 236 16.06 6.34 12.57
N LYS A 237 16.73 5.21 12.86
CA LYS A 237 17.87 4.72 12.06
C LYS A 237 17.47 4.43 10.61
N PHE A 238 16.32 3.79 10.39
CA PHE A 238 15.82 3.56 9.04
C PHE A 238 15.53 4.87 8.30
N PHE A 239 14.97 5.86 8.98
CA PHE A 239 14.73 7.19 8.40
C PHE A 239 16.04 7.92 8.06
N GLN A 240 17.07 7.82 8.90
CA GLN A 240 18.42 8.34 8.60
C GLN A 240 19.01 7.67 7.34
N LEU A 241 18.91 6.34 7.24
CA LEU A 241 19.35 5.59 6.06
C LEU A 241 18.60 6.02 4.78
N LEU A 242 17.28 6.20 4.87
CA LEU A 242 16.47 6.72 3.76
C LEU A 242 16.87 8.14 3.36
N VAL A 243 17.10 9.05 4.32
CA VAL A 243 17.53 10.44 4.06
C VAL A 243 18.85 10.49 3.29
N ALA A 244 19.80 9.62 3.63
CA ALA A 244 21.10 9.57 2.97
C ALA A 244 21.06 8.84 1.61
N HIS A 245 20.48 7.64 1.53
CA HIS A 245 20.70 6.73 0.39
C HIS A 245 19.44 6.37 -0.42
N HIS A 246 18.22 6.80 -0.04
CA HIS A 246 17.02 6.49 -0.85
C HIS A 246 17.16 7.06 -2.27
N PRO A 247 16.86 6.31 -3.35
CA PRO A 247 17.16 6.74 -4.73
C PRO A 247 16.41 8.03 -5.14
N SER A 248 15.13 8.15 -4.80
CA SER A 248 14.34 9.36 -5.06
C SER A 248 14.73 10.53 -4.14
N ARG A 249 15.01 11.68 -4.76
CA ARG A 249 15.30 12.96 -4.09
C ARG A 249 14.11 13.49 -3.27
N ARG A 250 12.87 13.25 -3.71
CA ARG A 250 11.67 13.70 -2.97
C ARG A 250 11.40 12.86 -1.72
N CYS A 251 11.64 11.55 -1.78
CA CYS A 251 11.66 10.72 -0.58
C CYS A 251 12.75 11.13 0.42
N ARG A 252 13.98 11.42 -0.03
CA ARG A 252 15.03 11.94 0.87
C ARG A 252 14.58 13.22 1.58
N LYS A 253 14.00 14.18 0.85
CA LYS A 253 13.47 15.44 1.40
C LYS A 253 12.31 15.24 2.38
N GLY A 254 11.29 14.47 2.03
CA GLY A 254 10.11 14.28 2.89
C GLY A 254 10.44 13.46 4.15
N THR A 255 11.29 12.44 4.02
CA THR A 255 11.82 11.69 5.17
C THR A 255 12.61 12.60 6.12
N ALA A 256 13.45 13.50 5.59
CA ALA A 256 14.18 14.47 6.41
C ALA A 256 13.23 15.43 7.14
N GLY A 257 12.16 15.89 6.48
CA GLY A 257 11.12 16.70 7.10
C GLY A 257 10.45 15.99 8.29
N ILE A 258 10.10 14.71 8.14
CA ILE A 258 9.55 13.89 9.24
C ILE A 258 10.56 13.74 10.37
N LEU A 259 11.83 13.46 10.04
CA LEU A 259 12.89 13.21 11.01
C LEU A 259 13.20 14.46 11.87
N VAL A 260 13.17 15.66 11.28
CA VAL A 260 13.36 16.93 12.01
C VAL A 260 12.22 17.22 12.98
N ASN A 261 10.99 16.81 12.67
CA ASN A 261 9.81 17.01 13.52
C ASN A 261 9.47 15.75 14.36
N PHE A 262 10.39 14.79 14.47
CA PHE A 262 10.05 13.45 14.97
C PHE A 262 9.64 13.42 16.45
N ASP A 263 10.27 14.23 17.29
CA ASP A 263 9.91 14.32 18.71
C ASP A 263 8.57 15.04 18.94
N ASP A 264 8.18 15.99 18.08
CA ASP A 264 6.87 16.65 18.12
C ASP A 264 5.75 15.70 17.64
N LEU A 265 6.02 14.90 16.60
CA LEU A 265 5.10 13.91 16.07
C LEU A 265 4.92 12.71 17.02
N TRP A 266 5.99 12.31 17.73
CA TRP A 266 5.98 11.21 18.68
C TRP A 266 6.87 11.54 19.91
N PRO A 267 6.35 12.17 20.98
CA PRO A 267 7.12 12.46 22.19
C PRO A 267 7.63 11.21 22.92
N SER A 268 8.76 11.34 23.62
CA SER A 268 9.40 10.26 24.39
C SER A 268 8.62 9.83 25.63
N ASP A 269 7.82 10.73 26.20
CA ASP A 269 7.29 10.62 27.57
C ASP A 269 5.85 10.08 27.63
N TYR A 270 5.39 9.44 26.54
CA TYR A 270 4.01 8.98 26.42
C TYR A 270 3.71 7.80 27.35
N SER A 271 3.13 8.10 28.51
CA SER A 271 2.56 7.11 29.43
C SER A 271 1.19 6.62 28.92
N ASN A 272 0.94 5.31 29.03
CA ASN A 272 -0.26 4.60 28.55
C ASN A 272 -1.62 5.09 29.12
N ASN A 273 -1.63 6.07 30.03
CA ASN A 273 -2.84 6.59 30.69
C ASN A 273 -3.37 7.93 30.13
N SER A 274 -2.85 8.42 29.01
CA SER A 274 -3.31 9.68 28.39
C SER A 274 -4.45 9.44 27.38
N ARG A 275 -5.48 10.29 27.46
CA ARG A 275 -6.79 10.09 26.81
C ARG A 275 -6.70 9.96 25.29
N GLU A 276 -7.51 9.06 24.76
CA GLU A 276 -7.60 8.63 23.35
C GLU A 276 -7.74 9.78 22.33
N GLY A 277 -8.31 10.92 22.73
CA GLY A 277 -8.43 12.13 21.91
C GLY A 277 -7.14 12.93 21.68
N SER A 278 -6.04 12.65 22.40
CA SER A 278 -4.74 13.27 22.12
C SER A 278 -4.00 12.59 20.96
N LEU A 279 -4.24 11.29 20.76
CA LEU A 279 -3.49 10.47 19.81
C LEU A 279 -3.89 10.76 18.36
N SER A 280 -5.18 11.04 18.12
CA SER A 280 -5.71 11.38 16.80
C SER A 280 -5.12 12.67 16.23
N HIS A 281 -5.01 13.71 17.07
CA HIS A 281 -4.49 15.02 16.67
C HIS A 281 -3.01 14.98 16.27
N MET A 282 -2.25 14.02 16.79
CA MET A 282 -0.85 13.78 16.44
C MET A 282 -0.72 12.92 15.18
N GLN A 283 -1.61 11.93 15.02
CA GLN A 283 -1.67 11.08 13.84
C GLN A 283 -2.05 11.88 12.57
N ASP A 284 -2.93 12.88 12.71
CA ASP A 284 -3.23 13.85 11.64
C ASP A 284 -2.05 14.81 11.36
N GLY A 285 -1.25 15.14 12.39
CA GLY A 285 0.02 15.85 12.23
C GLY A 285 1.02 15.07 11.38
N ALA A 286 1.24 13.78 11.68
CA ALA A 286 2.14 12.91 10.90
C ALA A 286 1.65 12.73 9.44
N ARG A 287 0.33 12.63 9.23
CA ARG A 287 -0.29 12.56 7.89
C ARG A 287 -0.12 13.81 7.03
N SER A 288 0.20 14.96 7.63
CA SER A 288 0.53 16.17 6.85
C SER A 288 1.87 16.05 6.09
N PHE A 289 2.76 15.16 6.55
CA PHE A 289 4.05 14.91 5.92
C PHE A 289 3.96 13.84 4.83
N SER A 290 3.99 14.26 3.57
CA SER A 290 4.12 13.34 2.44
C SER A 290 5.59 12.88 2.31
N ILE A 291 5.93 11.72 2.88
CA ILE A 291 7.31 11.19 2.95
C ILE A 291 8.05 11.22 1.61
N CYS A 292 7.35 10.98 0.50
CA CYS A 292 7.86 11.02 -0.87
C CYS A 292 7.23 12.12 -1.75
N GLY A 293 6.55 13.10 -1.15
CA GLY A 293 5.79 14.13 -1.85
C GLY A 293 4.35 13.73 -2.18
N LYS A 294 3.55 14.70 -2.64
CA LYS A 294 2.10 14.52 -2.94
C LYS A 294 1.83 13.94 -4.34
N GLU A 295 2.86 13.89 -5.18
CA GLU A 295 2.81 13.50 -6.60
C GLU A 295 3.08 12.00 -6.83
N VAL A 296 3.27 11.21 -5.76
CA VAL A 296 3.53 9.77 -5.87
C VAL A 296 2.28 9.06 -6.41
N PRO A 297 2.37 8.30 -7.52
CA PRO A 297 1.23 7.57 -8.07
C PRO A 297 0.78 6.43 -7.14
N ARG A 298 -0.23 6.71 -6.30
CA ARG A 298 -0.76 5.72 -5.35
C ARG A 298 -1.45 4.57 -6.08
N GLY A 299 -1.08 3.33 -5.74
CA GLY A 299 -1.69 2.10 -6.27
C GLY A 299 -1.34 1.73 -7.72
N TYR A 300 -0.50 2.49 -8.42
CA TYR A 300 -0.17 2.26 -9.83
C TYR A 300 1.26 1.71 -10.03
N TRP A 301 1.46 0.44 -9.68
CA TRP A 301 2.74 -0.25 -9.89
C TRP A 301 3.13 -0.30 -11.38
N ILE A 302 4.40 -0.11 -11.72
CA ILE A 302 4.91 -0.11 -13.10
C ILE A 302 5.82 -1.32 -13.35
N PHE A 303 7.06 -1.29 -12.86
CA PHE A 303 8.03 -2.40 -12.96
C PHE A 303 7.63 -3.57 -12.06
N CYS A 304 7.03 -3.28 -10.90
CA CYS A 304 6.53 -4.24 -9.93
C CYS A 304 5.06 -4.67 -10.14
N ARG A 305 4.46 -4.34 -11.29
CA ARG A 305 3.13 -4.83 -11.68
C ARG A 305 3.17 -6.35 -11.93
N GLY A 306 2.30 -7.10 -11.27
CA GLY A 306 2.08 -8.51 -11.56
C GLY A 306 1.19 -8.73 -12.79
N SER A 307 1.10 -9.97 -13.29
CA SER A 307 0.09 -10.30 -14.32
C SER A 307 -1.33 -10.41 -13.75
N ARG A 308 -1.43 -10.53 -12.42
CA ARG A 308 -2.66 -10.44 -11.64
C ARG A 308 -2.52 -9.33 -10.60
N ASN A 309 -3.63 -8.71 -10.19
CA ASN A 309 -3.62 -7.53 -9.31
C ASN A 309 -3.06 -7.83 -7.90
N GLU A 310 -3.14 -9.08 -7.46
CA GLU A 310 -2.67 -9.60 -6.18
C GLU A 310 -1.18 -10.00 -6.17
N THR A 311 -0.52 -10.01 -7.33
CA THR A 311 0.88 -10.47 -7.47
C THR A 311 1.89 -9.33 -7.50
N ARG A 312 3.11 -9.58 -6.97
CA ARG A 312 4.26 -8.66 -6.91
C ARG A 312 4.02 -7.41 -6.04
N GLY A 313 3.76 -6.24 -6.63
CA GLY A 313 3.43 -4.97 -5.96
C GLY A 313 4.42 -4.55 -4.87
N PHE A 314 3.89 -4.17 -3.70
CA PHE A 314 4.62 -3.68 -2.52
C PHE A 314 5.85 -4.51 -2.15
N SER A 315 5.73 -5.84 -2.17
CA SER A 315 6.85 -6.73 -1.82
C SER A 315 8.02 -6.61 -2.81
N CYS A 316 7.70 -6.46 -4.10
CA CYS A 316 8.70 -6.20 -5.15
C CYS A 316 9.32 -4.82 -4.99
N GLY A 317 8.52 -3.77 -4.79
CA GLY A 317 9.01 -2.40 -4.62
C GLY A 317 9.94 -2.27 -3.40
N LEU A 318 9.60 -2.95 -2.30
CA LEU A 318 10.45 -2.99 -1.11
C LEU A 318 11.76 -3.75 -1.37
N TRP A 319 11.75 -4.90 -2.07
CA TRP A 319 13.01 -5.56 -2.44
C TRP A 319 13.89 -4.67 -3.33
N VAL A 320 13.31 -3.97 -4.32
CA VAL A 320 14.06 -3.01 -5.15
C VAL A 320 14.63 -1.87 -4.30
N LEU A 321 13.87 -1.36 -3.31
CA LEU A 321 14.37 -0.37 -2.35
C LEU A 321 15.56 -0.91 -1.54
N LEU A 322 15.48 -2.12 -0.99
CA LEU A 322 16.56 -2.69 -0.17
C LEU A 322 17.86 -2.89 -0.97
N HIS A 323 17.76 -3.42 -2.20
CA HIS A 323 18.91 -3.52 -3.11
C HIS A 323 19.41 -2.15 -3.56
N SER A 324 18.52 -1.19 -3.76
CA SER A 324 18.87 0.20 -4.07
C SER A 324 19.62 0.88 -2.90
N LEU A 325 19.26 0.59 -1.65
CA LEU A 325 19.96 1.13 -0.48
C LEU A 325 21.33 0.46 -0.31
N SER A 326 21.43 -0.87 -0.49
CA SER A 326 22.69 -1.60 -0.29
C SER A 326 23.80 -1.17 -1.26
N VAL A 327 23.47 -0.89 -2.54
CA VAL A 327 24.46 -0.40 -3.53
C VAL A 327 24.79 1.09 -3.41
N ARG A 328 24.15 1.82 -2.48
CA ARG A 328 24.36 3.26 -2.26
C ARG A 328 25.00 3.60 -0.91
N ALA A 329 25.05 2.66 0.03
CA ALA A 329 25.86 2.79 1.23
C ALA A 329 27.35 2.71 0.85
N GLY A 330 28.21 3.49 1.52
CA GLY A 330 29.65 3.35 1.40
C GLY A 330 30.20 2.18 2.24
N ASP A 331 31.47 1.83 2.05
CA ASP A 331 32.09 0.69 2.75
C ASP A 331 32.03 0.85 4.29
N GLY A 332 32.28 2.06 4.79
CA GLY A 332 32.15 2.38 6.22
C GLY A 332 30.72 2.37 6.77
N GLU A 333 29.70 2.25 5.91
CA GLU A 333 28.28 2.24 6.27
C GLU A 333 27.63 0.87 6.06
N ALA A 334 28.32 -0.08 5.42
CA ALA A 334 27.76 -1.37 5.00
C ALA A 334 27.17 -2.16 6.17
N GLN A 335 27.92 -2.33 7.26
CA GLN A 335 27.42 -3.04 8.45
C GLN A 335 26.25 -2.33 9.13
N GLN A 336 26.26 -1.00 9.26
CA GLN A 336 25.16 -0.26 9.89
C GLN A 336 23.92 -0.28 8.98
N THR A 337 24.09 -0.27 7.66
CA THR A 337 23.00 -0.41 6.68
C THR A 337 22.35 -1.79 6.78
N PHE A 338 23.15 -2.86 6.84
CA PHE A 338 22.69 -4.22 7.08
C PHE A 338 21.84 -4.33 8.37
N ILE A 339 22.39 -3.88 9.51
CA ILE A 339 21.68 -3.89 10.80
C ILE A 339 20.36 -3.13 10.68
N THR A 340 20.39 -1.92 10.10
CA THR A 340 19.21 -1.05 9.98
C THR A 340 18.11 -1.69 9.12
N ILE A 341 18.48 -2.41 8.06
CA ILE A 341 17.52 -3.14 7.20
C ILE A 341 16.94 -4.36 7.94
N CYS A 342 17.77 -5.13 8.66
CA CYS A 342 17.31 -6.24 9.48
C CYS A 342 16.36 -5.79 10.61
N ASP A 343 16.72 -4.71 11.33
CA ASP A 343 15.89 -4.09 12.35
C ASP A 343 14.58 -3.57 11.75
N PHE A 344 14.63 -2.93 10.57
CA PHE A 344 13.42 -2.44 9.90
C PHE A 344 12.44 -3.58 9.56
N ILE A 345 12.93 -4.65 8.93
CA ILE A 345 12.09 -5.80 8.57
C ILE A 345 11.55 -6.50 9.82
N HIS A 346 12.35 -6.64 10.88
CA HIS A 346 11.91 -7.24 12.14
C HIS A 346 10.81 -6.43 12.84
N ASN A 347 10.94 -5.10 12.89
CA ASN A 347 10.03 -4.27 13.67
C ASN A 347 8.78 -3.81 12.89
N PHE A 348 8.87 -3.69 11.57
CA PHE A 348 7.85 -2.98 10.78
C PHE A 348 7.25 -3.77 9.60
N PHE A 349 7.87 -4.86 9.14
CA PHE A 349 7.30 -5.63 8.03
C PHE A 349 6.13 -6.51 8.49
N MET A 350 4.95 -6.31 7.88
CA MET A 350 3.69 -6.87 8.37
C MET A 350 3.47 -8.36 8.03
N CYS A 351 4.22 -8.93 7.09
CA CYS A 351 4.18 -10.37 6.83
C CYS A 351 5.04 -11.12 7.87
N GLU A 352 4.39 -11.74 8.85
CA GLU A 352 5.07 -12.42 9.96
C GLU A 352 6.00 -13.55 9.51
N GLU A 353 5.55 -14.41 8.59
CA GLU A 353 6.36 -15.51 8.06
C GLU A 353 7.56 -15.00 7.26
N CYS A 354 7.35 -14.00 6.39
CA CYS A 354 8.40 -13.36 5.62
C CYS A 354 9.46 -12.74 6.55
N ARG A 355 8.99 -12.04 7.59
CA ARG A 355 9.82 -11.42 8.62
C ARG A 355 10.64 -12.47 9.37
N ARG A 356 10.03 -13.57 9.83
CA ARG A 356 10.74 -14.65 10.53
C ARG A 356 11.87 -15.19 9.66
N HIS A 357 11.57 -15.56 8.42
CA HIS A 357 12.57 -16.07 7.47
C HIS A 357 13.68 -15.06 7.16
N PHE A 358 13.36 -13.77 7.00
CA PHE A 358 14.38 -12.74 6.76
C PHE A 358 15.26 -12.52 8.01
N HIS A 359 14.66 -12.55 9.20
CA HIS A 359 15.37 -12.45 10.46
C HIS A 359 16.31 -13.65 10.69
N GLU A 360 15.88 -14.88 10.37
CA GLU A 360 16.74 -16.07 10.38
C GLU A 360 17.97 -15.90 9.45
N MET A 361 17.79 -15.32 8.27
CA MET A 361 18.92 -14.99 7.38
C MET A 361 19.83 -13.91 7.99
N CYS A 362 19.28 -12.85 8.58
CA CYS A 362 20.07 -11.82 9.28
C CYS A 362 20.89 -12.42 10.43
N SER A 363 20.27 -13.24 11.28
CA SER A 363 20.92 -13.89 12.43
C SER A 363 21.96 -14.94 12.05
N SER A 364 22.00 -15.40 10.79
CA SER A 364 23.05 -16.27 10.28
C SER A 364 24.37 -15.57 9.94
N VAL A 365 24.40 -14.23 9.97
CA VAL A 365 25.61 -13.43 9.73
C VAL A 365 26.44 -13.34 11.01
N SER A 366 27.57 -14.03 11.05
CA SER A 366 28.49 -14.06 12.20
C SER A 366 29.60 -12.99 12.13
N THR A 367 29.96 -12.52 10.94
CA THR A 367 31.03 -11.54 10.70
C THR A 367 30.46 -10.22 10.19
N PRO A 368 30.87 -9.05 10.72
CA PRO A 368 30.48 -7.76 10.19
C PRO A 368 30.84 -7.56 8.70
N PHE A 369 30.03 -6.80 7.97
CA PHE A 369 30.32 -6.39 6.60
C PHE A 369 31.29 -5.20 6.57
N GLU A 370 32.56 -5.47 6.29
CA GLU A 370 33.61 -4.45 6.14
C GLU A 370 33.56 -3.70 4.80
N THR A 371 32.82 -4.22 3.82
CA THR A 371 32.66 -3.61 2.48
C THR A 371 31.22 -3.66 1.99
N THR A 372 30.86 -2.65 1.21
CA THR A 372 29.61 -2.56 0.43
C THR A 372 29.43 -3.80 -0.43
N ARG A 373 30.53 -4.25 -1.08
CA ARG A 373 30.58 -5.45 -1.91
C ARG A 373 30.07 -6.68 -1.16
N ALA A 374 30.59 -6.93 0.04
CA ALA A 374 30.20 -8.10 0.84
C ALA A 374 28.72 -8.05 1.24
N PHE A 375 28.21 -6.87 1.64
CA PHE A 375 26.81 -6.70 2.01
C PHE A 375 25.85 -6.82 0.81
N VAL A 376 26.17 -6.18 -0.33
CA VAL A 376 25.39 -6.26 -1.58
C VAL A 376 25.27 -7.70 -2.06
N LEU A 377 26.38 -8.44 -2.09
CA LEU A 377 26.37 -9.86 -2.47
C LEU A 377 25.61 -10.72 -1.46
N TRP A 378 25.71 -10.45 -0.15
CA TRP A 378 24.89 -11.15 0.85
C TRP A 378 23.39 -10.94 0.64
N LEU A 379 22.94 -9.71 0.38
CA LEU A 379 21.53 -9.39 0.18
C LEU A 379 21.00 -10.06 -1.11
N TRP A 380 21.81 -10.05 -2.17
CA TRP A 380 21.53 -10.76 -3.42
C TRP A 380 21.41 -12.29 -3.23
N ARG A 381 22.40 -12.94 -2.58
CA ARG A 381 22.33 -14.38 -2.26
C ARG A 381 21.11 -14.71 -1.39
N SER A 382 20.80 -13.87 -0.40
CA SER A 382 19.64 -14.04 0.47
C SER A 382 18.32 -13.92 -0.29
N HIS A 383 18.20 -12.98 -1.24
CA HIS A 383 17.04 -12.89 -2.11
C HIS A 383 16.92 -14.11 -3.03
N ASN A 384 18.03 -14.64 -3.56
CA ASN A 384 18.02 -15.87 -4.35
C ASN A 384 17.63 -17.13 -3.55
N LYS A 385 18.02 -17.23 -2.26
CA LYS A 385 17.49 -18.29 -1.36
C LYS A 385 15.98 -18.19 -1.17
N VAL A 386 15.44 -16.97 -1.07
CA VAL A 386 13.98 -16.75 -1.04
C VAL A 386 13.34 -17.17 -2.36
N ASN A 387 13.93 -16.82 -3.51
CA ASN A 387 13.45 -17.25 -4.83
C ASN A 387 13.45 -18.79 -4.95
N GLU A 388 14.54 -19.47 -4.59
CA GLU A 388 14.63 -20.93 -4.67
C GLU A 388 13.57 -21.64 -3.82
N ARG A 389 13.29 -21.14 -2.61
CA ARG A 389 12.19 -21.64 -1.77
C ARG A 389 10.84 -21.40 -2.42
N LEU A 390 10.60 -20.18 -2.91
CA LEU A 390 9.32 -19.80 -3.50
C LEU A 390 9.05 -20.51 -4.83
N ILE A 391 10.07 -20.86 -5.64
CA ILE A 391 9.91 -21.73 -6.83
C ILE A 391 9.19 -23.05 -6.48
N LYS A 392 9.51 -23.63 -5.31
CA LYS A 392 8.93 -24.89 -4.84
C LYS A 392 7.53 -24.67 -4.28
N VAL A 393 7.40 -23.72 -3.34
CA VAL A 393 6.15 -23.43 -2.61
C VAL A 393 5.06 -22.84 -3.51
N GLU A 394 5.38 -21.84 -4.35
CA GLU A 394 4.38 -21.20 -5.20
C GLU A 394 3.82 -22.18 -6.23
N LYS A 395 4.68 -23.01 -6.83
CA LYS A 395 4.29 -24.07 -7.78
C LYS A 395 3.40 -25.15 -7.15
N GLU A 396 3.69 -25.55 -5.92
CA GLU A 396 2.87 -26.52 -5.17
C GLU A 396 1.47 -25.96 -4.88
N LEU A 397 1.40 -24.68 -4.47
CA LEU A 397 0.15 -24.00 -4.11
C LEU A 397 -0.57 -23.33 -5.30
N ARG A 398 0.05 -23.34 -6.50
CA ARG A 398 -0.39 -22.63 -7.72
C ARG A 398 -0.58 -21.12 -7.51
N THR A 399 0.27 -20.54 -6.68
CA THR A 399 0.25 -19.12 -6.32
C THR A 399 1.29 -18.28 -7.07
N GLU A 400 2.06 -18.87 -8.00
CA GLU A 400 3.01 -18.09 -8.80
C GLU A 400 2.29 -17.06 -9.69
N ASP A 401 3.00 -15.99 -10.02
CA ASP A 401 2.58 -15.07 -11.07
C ASP A 401 2.88 -15.71 -12.45
N PRO A 402 1.87 -16.01 -13.29
CA PRO A 402 2.10 -16.72 -14.55
C PRO A 402 3.02 -16.01 -15.56
N ARG A 403 3.17 -14.68 -15.50
CA ARG A 403 4.13 -13.95 -16.36
C ARG A 403 5.46 -13.67 -15.66
N TYR A 404 5.50 -13.78 -14.33
CA TYR A 404 6.68 -13.46 -13.52
C TYR A 404 7.02 -14.60 -12.52
N PRO A 405 7.24 -15.83 -13.00
CA PRO A 405 7.65 -16.94 -12.14
C PRO A 405 8.96 -16.61 -11.44
N LYS A 406 9.15 -17.13 -10.23
CA LYS A 406 10.41 -16.98 -9.51
C LYS A 406 11.53 -17.65 -10.30
N ILE A 407 12.65 -16.96 -10.41
CA ILE A 407 13.88 -17.46 -11.03
C ILE A 407 15.04 -17.18 -10.10
N ILE A 408 16.13 -17.92 -10.28
CA ILE A 408 17.42 -17.49 -9.75
C ILE A 408 17.89 -16.30 -10.61
N TRP A 409 18.25 -15.20 -9.95
CA TRP A 409 18.45 -13.90 -10.58
C TRP A 409 19.91 -13.43 -10.43
N PRO A 410 20.52 -12.76 -11.43
CA PRO A 410 19.95 -12.48 -12.75
C PRO A 410 19.93 -13.73 -13.65
N PRO A 411 18.97 -13.83 -14.58
CA PRO A 411 19.05 -14.82 -15.65
C PRO A 411 20.20 -14.47 -16.61
N LYS A 412 20.78 -15.47 -17.29
CA LYS A 412 21.93 -15.28 -18.20
C LYS A 412 21.63 -14.27 -19.33
N GLN A 413 20.37 -14.17 -19.76
CA GLN A 413 19.90 -13.19 -20.76
C GLN A 413 20.02 -11.73 -20.29
N LEU A 414 20.06 -11.48 -18.97
CA LEU A 414 20.17 -10.15 -18.36
C LEU A 414 21.61 -9.82 -17.92
N CYS A 415 22.42 -10.85 -17.62
CA CYS A 415 23.86 -10.71 -17.37
C CYS A 415 24.59 -11.99 -17.79
N GLU A 416 25.17 -12.01 -19.00
CA GLU A 416 25.89 -13.19 -19.51
C GLU A 416 27.19 -13.45 -18.75
N SER A 417 27.93 -12.40 -18.38
CA SER A 417 29.20 -12.51 -17.63
C SER A 417 29.03 -12.93 -16.17
N CYS A 418 27.80 -12.88 -15.63
CA CYS A 418 27.53 -13.24 -14.24
C CYS A 418 27.63 -14.75 -13.94
N SER A 419 27.45 -15.63 -14.94
CA SER A 419 27.39 -17.08 -14.72
C SER A 419 28.25 -17.87 -15.72
N ASN A 420 29.13 -18.73 -15.23
CA ASN A 420 29.94 -19.61 -16.08
C ASN A 420 29.09 -20.72 -16.71
N SER A 421 29.37 -21.07 -17.97
CA SER A 421 28.52 -21.98 -18.77
C SER A 421 28.85 -23.48 -18.57
N THR A 422 29.54 -23.85 -17.48
CA THR A 422 30.11 -25.18 -17.25
C THR A 422 29.47 -25.92 -16.07
N SER A 423 28.24 -26.41 -16.27
CA SER A 423 27.67 -27.48 -15.44
C SER A 423 26.75 -28.42 -16.25
N ASN A 424 27.32 -29.04 -17.30
CA ASN A 424 26.83 -30.36 -17.67
C ASN A 424 27.23 -31.33 -16.54
N GLN A 425 26.23 -32.06 -16.02
CA GLN A 425 26.31 -33.14 -15.01
C GLN A 425 26.23 -32.73 -13.52
N SER A 426 25.52 -33.59 -12.77
CA SER A 426 25.34 -33.66 -11.30
C SER A 426 24.60 -32.53 -10.55
N GLY A 427 23.27 -32.68 -10.44
CA GLY A 427 22.51 -32.58 -9.17
C GLY A 427 22.41 -31.26 -8.39
N GLY A 428 23.19 -30.23 -8.71
CA GLY A 428 23.14 -28.92 -8.05
C GLY A 428 22.31 -27.90 -8.83
N MET A 429 21.31 -27.28 -8.19
CA MET A 429 20.35 -26.38 -8.85
C MET A 429 20.84 -24.92 -8.98
N MET A 430 22.13 -24.65 -8.74
CA MET A 430 22.74 -23.32 -8.76
C MET A 430 23.85 -23.27 -9.82
N PRO A 431 23.88 -22.26 -10.72
CA PRO A 431 25.01 -22.06 -11.62
C PRO A 431 26.22 -21.53 -10.84
N GLU A 432 27.42 -21.72 -11.40
CA GLU A 432 28.64 -21.12 -10.87
C GLU A 432 28.67 -19.61 -11.18
N TRP A 433 28.72 -18.78 -10.14
CA TRP A 433 28.62 -17.32 -10.25
C TRP A 433 29.98 -16.64 -10.26
N ASN A 434 30.16 -15.72 -11.20
CA ASN A 434 31.21 -14.73 -11.15
C ASN A 434 30.75 -13.55 -10.27
N GLU A 435 31.07 -13.57 -8.97
CA GLU A 435 30.63 -12.54 -8.02
C GLU A 435 31.23 -11.14 -8.31
N ASP A 436 32.29 -11.02 -9.11
CA ASP A 436 32.80 -9.70 -9.54
C ASP A 436 31.84 -9.06 -10.55
N GLU A 437 31.42 -9.83 -11.54
CA GLU A 437 30.45 -9.41 -12.57
C GLU A 437 29.04 -9.21 -11.99
N VAL A 438 28.59 -10.12 -11.11
CA VAL A 438 27.31 -9.97 -10.38
C VAL A 438 27.27 -8.65 -9.60
N PHE A 439 28.35 -8.28 -8.91
CA PHE A 439 28.40 -7.02 -8.16
C PHE A 439 28.37 -5.80 -9.08
N LYS A 440 29.16 -5.77 -10.16
CA LYS A 440 29.12 -4.68 -11.16
C LYS A 440 27.70 -4.51 -11.72
N PHE A 441 27.07 -5.63 -12.08
CA PHE A 441 25.70 -5.66 -12.56
C PHE A 441 24.70 -5.14 -11.52
N LEU A 442 24.78 -5.59 -10.26
CA LEU A 442 23.94 -5.10 -9.15
C LEU A 442 24.05 -3.58 -8.96
N VAL A 443 25.28 -3.05 -8.94
CA VAL A 443 25.56 -1.60 -8.80
C VAL A 443 24.99 -0.81 -9.98
N ALA A 444 25.10 -1.30 -11.22
CA ALA A 444 24.48 -0.64 -12.37
C ALA A 444 22.93 -0.73 -12.34
N TYR A 445 22.39 -1.92 -12.09
CA TYR A 445 20.96 -2.21 -12.19
C TYR A 445 20.14 -1.52 -11.10
N TYR A 446 20.57 -1.62 -9.83
CA TYR A 446 19.88 -0.97 -8.71
C TYR A 446 20.42 0.44 -8.41
N GLY A 447 21.64 0.76 -8.82
CA GLY A 447 22.26 2.08 -8.64
C GLY A 447 21.87 3.06 -9.74
N SER A 448 22.77 3.28 -10.70
CA SER A 448 22.66 4.34 -11.72
C SER A 448 21.36 4.30 -12.53
N THR A 449 20.90 3.11 -12.92
CA THR A 449 19.71 2.97 -13.79
C THR A 449 18.42 3.48 -13.13
N ILE A 450 18.26 3.29 -11.81
CA ILE A 450 17.08 3.75 -11.04
C ILE A 450 17.09 5.29 -10.81
N ILE A 451 18.21 5.98 -11.04
CA ILE A 451 18.34 7.43 -10.86
C ILE A 451 17.97 8.22 -12.13
N SER A 452 18.18 7.64 -13.31
CA SER A 452 18.22 8.35 -14.60
C SER A 452 16.89 8.97 -15.06
N SER A 453 15.75 8.52 -14.54
CA SER A 453 14.41 8.90 -15.01
C SER A 453 13.84 10.20 -14.41
N TYR A 454 14.60 10.92 -13.58
CA TYR A 454 14.22 12.22 -13.02
C TYR A 454 15.10 13.38 -13.53
N LYS A 455 15.04 13.65 -14.85
CA LYS A 455 15.54 14.91 -15.39
C LYS A 455 14.54 16.03 -15.08
N ASP A 456 14.91 16.94 -14.19
CA ASP A 456 14.18 18.18 -13.91
C ASP A 456 14.05 19.00 -15.22
N GLU A 457 12.83 19.17 -15.75
CA GLU A 457 12.58 20.10 -16.88
C GLU A 457 12.73 21.59 -16.50
N THR A 458 13.02 21.88 -15.22
CA THR A 458 13.17 23.24 -14.69
C THR A 458 14.54 23.87 -14.92
N ILE A 459 15.48 23.22 -15.63
CA ILE A 459 16.81 23.78 -15.96
C ILE A 459 17.14 23.75 -17.46
N THR A 460 16.13 23.90 -18.33
CA THR A 460 16.32 24.08 -19.79
C THR A 460 15.81 25.44 -20.30
N SER A 461 15.98 26.49 -19.47
CA SER A 461 15.73 27.89 -19.88
C SER A 461 16.85 28.86 -19.46
N SER A 462 18.12 28.46 -19.57
CA SER A 462 19.22 29.41 -19.83
C SER A 462 20.51 28.71 -20.26
N ARG A 463 21.17 29.28 -21.28
CA ARG A 463 22.52 28.96 -21.81
C ARG A 463 22.66 27.62 -22.58
N LYS A 464 22.53 27.74 -23.90
CA LYS A 464 23.51 27.13 -24.80
C LYS A 464 24.86 27.82 -24.55
N ASP A 465 25.91 27.06 -24.27
CA ASP A 465 27.04 26.93 -25.22
C ASP A 465 28.07 25.86 -24.79
N GLU A 466 28.58 25.20 -25.83
CA GLU A 466 29.78 24.38 -26.01
C GLU A 466 30.45 23.50 -24.93
N SER A 467 30.82 22.32 -25.43
CA SER A 467 32.01 21.50 -25.16
C SER A 467 31.91 20.33 -24.16
N VAL A 468 32.62 19.26 -24.54
CA VAL A 468 32.61 17.91 -23.97
C VAL A 468 33.88 17.68 -23.15
N VAL A 469 33.75 17.16 -21.93
CA VAL A 469 34.73 16.25 -21.31
C VAL A 469 33.96 15.24 -20.44
N ASP A 470 34.43 13.98 -20.41
CA ASP A 470 34.03 12.98 -19.41
C ASP A 470 34.28 13.45 -17.98
N ASP A 471 33.50 12.95 -17.02
CA ASP A 471 34.05 12.68 -15.68
C ASP A 471 33.28 11.57 -14.96
N VAL A 472 33.85 10.36 -15.03
CA VAL A 472 33.61 9.31 -14.03
C VAL A 472 34.49 9.64 -12.83
N ILE A 473 33.95 10.38 -11.85
CA ILE A 473 34.66 10.66 -10.59
C ILE A 473 33.95 10.05 -9.39
N THR A 474 34.78 9.38 -8.62
CA THR A 474 34.57 8.71 -7.33
C THR A 474 33.75 9.50 -6.31
N SER A 475 33.03 8.75 -5.48
CA SER A 475 32.34 9.26 -4.29
C SER A 475 33.33 9.79 -3.25
N ASN A 476 33.53 11.10 -3.23
CA ASN A 476 34.16 11.81 -2.12
C ASN A 476 33.44 13.15 -1.87
N HIS A 477 32.19 13.08 -1.43
CA HIS A 477 31.47 14.26 -0.92
C HIS A 477 31.92 14.63 0.50
N ALA A 478 33.19 15.03 0.61
CA ALA A 478 33.50 16.11 1.53
C ALA A 478 32.79 17.36 0.99
N VAL A 479 31.80 17.88 1.71
CA VAL A 479 31.15 19.15 1.34
C VAL A 479 32.20 20.24 1.44
N ALA A 480 32.71 20.71 0.30
CA ALA A 480 33.62 21.83 0.22
C ALA A 480 32.87 23.12 0.61
N VAL A 481 32.74 23.37 1.91
CA VAL A 481 32.18 24.60 2.46
C VAL A 481 33.08 25.76 1.99
N PRO A 482 32.55 26.79 1.29
CA PRO A 482 33.35 27.94 0.92
C PRO A 482 34.05 28.54 2.14
N VAL A 483 35.32 28.92 2.00
CA VAL A 483 36.17 29.33 3.15
C VAL A 483 35.48 30.41 4.01
N GLY A 484 34.77 31.36 3.41
CA GLY A 484 34.00 32.37 4.14
C GLY A 484 32.84 31.81 4.97
N ALA A 485 32.15 30.76 4.51
CA ALA A 485 31.09 30.11 5.27
C ALA A 485 31.65 29.25 6.42
N ALA A 486 32.79 28.56 6.20
CA ALA A 486 33.48 27.84 7.27
C ALA A 486 33.98 28.81 8.36
N LEU A 487 34.54 29.96 7.95
CA LEU A 487 34.97 31.02 8.87
C LEU A 487 33.79 31.61 9.66
N ALA A 488 32.66 31.86 9.01
CA ALA A 488 31.45 32.37 9.66
C ALA A 488 30.89 31.38 10.72
N ILE A 489 30.84 30.09 10.40
CA ILE A 489 30.41 29.04 11.33
C ILE A 489 31.36 28.92 12.53
N ALA A 490 32.68 29.00 12.30
CA ALA A 490 33.67 28.99 13.37
C ALA A 490 33.52 30.22 14.29
N LEU A 491 33.41 31.43 13.73
CA LEU A 491 33.22 32.66 14.49
C LEU A 491 31.91 32.66 15.28
N ALA A 492 30.80 32.19 14.69
CA ALA A 492 29.54 32.01 15.40
C ALA A 492 29.67 31.02 16.56
N SER A 493 30.30 29.86 16.34
CA SER A 493 30.49 28.84 17.37
C SER A 493 31.36 29.33 18.54
N CYS A 494 32.45 30.05 18.26
CA CYS A 494 33.31 30.65 19.27
C CYS A 494 32.59 31.75 20.08
N THR A 495 31.81 32.60 19.43
CA THR A 495 31.04 33.67 20.11
C THR A 495 29.91 33.11 20.98
N PHE A 496 29.18 32.09 20.52
CA PHE A 496 28.21 31.37 21.36
C PHE A 496 28.87 30.66 22.54
N GLY A 497 30.05 30.03 22.34
CA GLY A 497 30.83 29.42 23.42
C GLY A 497 31.27 30.43 24.48
N ALA A 498 31.76 31.60 24.06
CA ALA A 498 32.15 32.69 24.96
C ALA A 498 30.93 33.25 25.74
N LEU A 499 29.80 33.49 25.06
CA LEU A 499 28.54 33.93 25.69
C LEU A 499 28.03 32.92 26.72
N ALA A 500 28.04 31.62 26.40
CA ALA A 500 27.65 30.56 27.32
C ALA A 500 28.58 30.48 28.55
N CYS A 501 29.88 30.68 28.37
CA CYS A 501 30.85 30.69 29.46
C CYS A 501 30.69 31.92 30.37
N PHE A 502 30.47 33.11 29.78
CA PHE A 502 30.16 34.34 30.50
C PHE A 502 28.87 34.20 31.31
N TRP A 503 27.80 33.67 30.70
CA TRP A 503 26.50 33.50 31.36
C TRP A 503 26.55 32.48 32.50
N ARG A 504 27.27 31.35 32.33
CA ARG A 504 27.54 30.39 33.42
C ARG A 504 28.34 31.02 34.56
N THR A 505 29.31 31.88 34.25
CA THR A 505 30.10 32.61 35.26
C THR A 505 29.21 33.61 36.02
N GLN A 506 28.34 34.33 35.31
CA GLN A 506 27.37 35.25 35.93
C GLN A 506 26.37 34.51 36.83
N GLN A 507 25.89 33.32 36.44
CA GLN A 507 25.04 32.47 37.29
C GLN A 507 25.78 32.00 38.56
N LYS A 508 27.06 31.58 38.45
CA LYS A 508 27.86 31.20 39.62
C LYS A 508 28.05 32.38 40.58
N ASN A 509 28.34 33.58 40.07
CA ASN A 509 28.49 34.77 40.91
C ASN A 509 27.18 35.18 41.59
N ARG A 510 26.02 35.05 40.92
CA ARG A 510 24.70 35.26 41.56
C ARG A 510 24.42 34.26 42.68
N LYS A 511 24.79 32.98 42.50
CA LYS A 511 24.67 31.97 43.57
C LYS A 511 25.58 32.28 44.77
N TYR A 512 26.83 32.69 44.52
CA TYR A 512 27.74 33.14 45.59
C TYR A 512 27.21 34.34 46.38
N LEU A 513 26.64 35.35 45.70
CA LEU A 513 26.03 36.50 46.40
C LEU A 513 24.86 36.10 47.29
N HIS A 514 23.97 35.22 46.84
CA HIS A 514 22.87 34.70 47.67
C HIS A 514 23.39 33.90 48.87
N GLN A 515 24.43 33.09 48.69
CA GLN A 515 25.02 32.30 49.77
C GLN A 515 25.71 33.19 50.83
N LEU A 516 26.37 34.28 50.41
CA LEU A 516 26.93 35.31 51.29
C LEU A 516 25.86 36.13 52.03
N HIS A 517 24.72 36.42 51.41
CA HIS A 517 23.58 37.04 52.11
C HIS A 517 22.93 36.07 53.12
N SER A 518 22.85 34.77 52.80
CA SER A 518 22.33 33.76 53.72
C SER A 518 23.20 33.56 54.96
N LEU A 519 24.53 33.75 54.86
CA LEU A 519 25.48 33.63 55.96
C LEU A 519 25.61 34.90 56.83
N LYS A 520 24.95 36.01 56.45
CA LYS A 520 24.90 37.25 57.25
C LYS A 520 23.64 37.38 58.12
N ASN A 521 22.71 36.44 58.02
CA ASN A 521 21.42 36.44 58.71
C ASN A 521 21.27 35.23 59.66
N VAL A 522 22.37 34.77 60.26
CA VAL A 522 22.45 33.74 61.31
C VAL A 522 23.22 34.31 62.48
#